data_AF-A0A661Q777-F1
#
_entry.id   AF-A0A661Q777-F1
#
_cell.length_a   1.000
_cell.length_b   1.000
_cell.length_c   1.000
_cell.angle_alpha   90.00
_cell.angle_beta   90.00
_cell.angle_gamma   90.00
#
_symmetry.space_group_name_H-M   'P 1'
#
loop_
_entity.id
_entity.type
_entity.pdbx_description
1 polymer ?
#
loop_
_entity_poly.entity_id
_entity_poly.type
_entity_poly.pdbx_seq_one_letter_code
_entity_poly.pdbx_strand_id
1 'polypeptide(L)'
;MNYFASTIRNHIGDQIDRFRSESSKGRKMIFMVPAMPEATMLSVADAIASFCLQDDGLLLTLKIAATLTDAWSPEGQRVVREKGWKDERGNLTYYRNMPEMPDKCTLIVLCGADRVTDAGGLADFHTCEPDMVWRIDMRQSFKSWMFEKLNHIGIHDCTNDDFATFDRIIKPLLTCGRGDLLQISDWLEALDLNHATDVADIPRIMLGSLQEFGLPLLGRFPLSQKRKQLSLYVNKSAEFYNYTMFLEARQRDKAIKAIDKVLAVIGEGEDPGIPLDDEDVCGSYGSGEQFVEGLKKYIETDDPTERDRLLQCDFVVIWDKILKFKVQEKKEKRESVRKLSGSPVEVLLTAIWMTLRDFYLEHKGETELTIETISITPDLFKHDVDSGDDIAENSELARRYLTRLIGGIDPFISQHINLSNADGSEIEFSSDLLSPAINCRYSKSAEPVLEFSIVISSQFNPLRRKFGWRLPEHHMYRLSVDLLHRAKSAIWELTGIHKLPVYHISYYEELLQATADEEIRRVLLHSIRDERDNRKVLTNLLSGEWAQENDPLSSKLKTLAEKYDTFIGDAADNGIFATLLSPSLPGQI
;
A
#
# COMPACT_ATOMS: atom_id res chain seq x y z
N MET A 1 -8.80 36.74 9.22
CA MET A 1 -10.08 36.01 9.26
C MET A 1 -9.83 34.69 9.96
N ASN A 2 -10.44 34.46 11.12
CA ASN A 2 -10.23 33.22 11.87
C ASN A 2 -11.14 32.10 11.31
N TYR A 3 -10.55 31.08 10.67
CA TYR A 3 -11.28 29.99 10.00
C TYR A 3 -12.10 29.14 10.98
N PHE A 4 -11.56 28.88 12.17
CA PHE A 4 -12.28 28.14 13.19
C PHE A 4 -13.54 28.89 13.66
N ALA A 5 -13.44 30.19 13.92
CA ALA A 5 -14.57 31.04 14.27
C ALA A 5 -15.64 31.09 13.16
N SER A 6 -15.22 31.18 11.89
CA SER A 6 -16.11 31.09 10.73
C SER A 6 -16.87 29.76 10.71
N THR A 7 -16.17 28.65 10.98
CA THR A 7 -16.74 27.30 10.99
C THR A 7 -17.78 27.13 12.10
N ILE A 8 -17.49 27.59 13.32
CA ILE A 8 -18.45 27.58 14.43
C ILE A 8 -19.69 28.42 14.10
N ARG A 9 -19.49 29.60 13.51
CA ARG A 9 -20.61 30.47 13.11
C ARG A 9 -21.47 29.80 12.04
N ASN A 10 -20.87 29.17 11.03
CA ASN A 10 -21.61 28.46 9.99
C ASN A 10 -22.36 27.26 10.55
N HIS A 11 -21.76 26.50 11.49
CA HIS A 11 -22.45 25.42 12.18
C HIS A 11 -23.72 25.90 12.90
N ILE A 12 -23.61 26.98 13.68
CA ILE A 12 -24.75 27.56 14.40
C ILE A 12 -25.81 28.06 13.40
N GLY A 13 -25.40 28.70 12.31
CA GLY A 13 -26.30 29.12 11.22
C GLY A 13 -27.07 27.95 10.60
N ASP A 14 -26.38 26.88 10.22
CA ASP A 14 -26.99 25.67 9.64
C ASP A 14 -28.00 25.04 10.59
N GLN A 15 -27.71 25.02 11.90
CA GLN A 15 -28.65 24.50 12.90
C GLN A 15 -29.87 25.41 13.05
N ILE A 16 -29.70 26.74 13.02
CA ILE A 16 -30.80 27.69 13.04
C ILE A 16 -31.71 27.50 11.82
N ASP A 17 -31.14 27.34 10.63
CA ASP A 17 -31.91 27.17 9.39
C ASP A 17 -32.69 25.85 9.38
N ARG A 18 -32.06 24.74 9.79
CA ARG A 18 -32.75 23.45 9.99
C ARG A 18 -33.90 23.60 10.98
N PHE A 19 -33.64 24.22 12.12
CA PHE A 19 -34.61 24.40 13.18
C PHE A 19 -35.79 25.30 12.79
N ARG A 20 -35.56 26.29 11.92
CA ARG A 20 -36.59 27.13 11.29
C ARG A 20 -37.41 26.36 10.26
N SER A 21 -36.78 25.50 9.45
CA SER A 21 -37.50 24.70 8.45
C SER A 21 -38.49 23.69 9.07
N GLU A 22 -38.24 23.27 10.31
CA GLU A 22 -39.03 22.24 11.00
C GLU A 22 -40.24 22.81 11.77
N SER A 23 -40.36 24.15 11.97
CA SER A 23 -41.51 24.71 12.72
C SER A 23 -41.76 26.21 12.59
N SER A 24 -42.97 26.64 12.99
CA SER A 24 -43.53 27.96 12.64
C SER A 24 -43.73 28.97 13.79
N LYS A 25 -43.37 28.71 15.06
CA LYS A 25 -43.49 29.73 16.15
C LYS A 25 -42.45 29.60 17.28
N GLY A 26 -41.94 30.77 17.72
CA GLY A 26 -41.20 31.12 18.95
C GLY A 26 -40.52 29.97 19.69
N ARG A 27 -39.19 29.88 19.58
CA ARG A 27 -38.40 28.77 20.17
C ARG A 27 -37.05 29.25 20.69
N LYS A 28 -36.47 28.46 21.60
CA LYS A 28 -35.15 28.65 22.19
C LYS A 28 -34.16 27.57 21.76
N MET A 29 -32.94 27.97 21.42
CA MET A 29 -31.79 27.09 21.15
C MET A 29 -30.64 27.46 22.09
N ILE A 30 -29.94 26.45 22.61
CA ILE A 30 -28.81 26.66 23.53
C ILE A 30 -27.57 25.93 23.00
N PHE A 31 -26.51 26.68 22.75
CA PHE A 31 -25.21 26.19 22.32
C PHE A 31 -24.18 26.39 23.42
N MET A 32 -23.28 25.42 23.57
CA MET A 32 -22.12 25.50 24.45
C MET A 32 -20.85 25.47 23.63
N VAL A 33 -19.99 26.45 23.83
CA VAL A 33 -18.65 26.49 23.24
C VAL A 33 -17.66 26.25 24.40
N PRO A 34 -16.74 25.28 24.31
CA PRO A 34 -15.78 25.02 25.37
C PRO A 34 -14.81 26.19 25.55
N ALA A 35 -14.11 26.25 26.68
CA ALA A 35 -13.09 27.25 26.92
C ALA A 35 -11.97 27.18 25.85
N MET A 36 -11.56 28.35 25.36
CA MET A 36 -10.52 28.52 24.34
C MET A 36 -9.61 29.70 24.71
N PRO A 37 -8.44 29.86 24.06
CA PRO A 37 -7.61 31.06 24.20
C PRO A 37 -8.40 32.35 23.94
N GLU A 38 -7.99 33.44 24.60
CA GLU A 38 -8.67 34.74 24.59
C GLU A 38 -9.00 35.24 23.18
N ALA A 39 -7.99 35.27 22.29
CA ALA A 39 -8.17 35.76 20.92
C ALA A 39 -9.21 34.94 20.14
N THR A 40 -9.08 33.61 20.15
CA THR A 40 -10.01 32.68 19.48
C THR A 40 -11.43 32.84 20.02
N MET A 41 -11.58 32.90 21.34
CA MET A 41 -12.90 33.02 21.98
C MET A 41 -13.58 34.35 21.62
N LEU A 42 -12.83 35.45 21.59
CA LEU A 42 -13.35 36.74 21.14
C LEU A 42 -13.75 36.72 19.66
N SER A 43 -12.95 36.08 18.79
CA SER A 43 -13.29 35.93 17.37
C SER A 43 -14.55 35.08 17.15
N VAL A 44 -14.71 33.98 17.90
CA VAL A 44 -15.93 33.15 17.85
C VAL A 44 -17.15 33.97 18.30
N ALA A 45 -17.05 34.64 19.43
CA ALA A 45 -18.15 35.43 19.97
C ALA A 45 -18.57 36.56 19.02
N ASP A 46 -17.58 37.25 18.43
CA ASP A 46 -17.82 38.32 17.47
C ASP A 46 -18.42 37.82 16.16
N ALA A 47 -17.96 36.69 15.64
CA ALA A 47 -18.52 36.08 14.43
C ALA A 47 -20.01 35.71 14.61
N ILE A 48 -20.36 35.12 15.76
CA ILE A 48 -21.75 34.76 16.10
C ILE A 48 -22.59 36.02 16.29
N ALA A 49 -22.10 37.00 17.05
CA ALA A 49 -22.82 38.24 17.30
C ALA A 49 -23.10 39.00 16.00
N SER A 50 -22.09 39.12 15.13
CA SER A 50 -22.21 39.78 13.82
C SER A 50 -23.20 39.06 12.91
N PHE A 51 -23.20 37.72 12.91
CA PHE A 51 -24.18 36.92 12.17
C PHE A 51 -25.61 37.18 12.66
N CYS A 52 -25.83 37.17 13.98
CA CYS A 52 -27.17 37.38 14.54
C CYS A 52 -27.68 38.82 14.37
N LEU A 53 -26.78 39.81 14.32
CA LEU A 53 -27.15 41.22 14.07
C LEU A 53 -27.71 41.46 12.66
N GLN A 54 -27.42 40.57 11.70
CA GLN A 54 -27.94 40.65 10.34
C GLN A 54 -29.34 40.03 10.18
N ASP A 55 -29.88 39.41 11.24
CA ASP A 55 -31.16 38.69 11.21
C ASP A 55 -32.11 39.21 12.29
N ASP A 56 -33.07 40.04 11.87
CA ASP A 56 -34.05 40.67 12.77
C ASP A 56 -34.95 39.66 13.52
N GLY A 57 -35.00 38.41 13.06
CA GLY A 57 -35.76 37.32 13.66
C GLY A 57 -35.02 36.58 14.79
N LEU A 58 -33.76 36.91 15.05
CA LEU A 58 -32.95 36.32 16.13
C LEU A 58 -32.84 37.24 17.34
N LEU A 59 -32.87 36.64 18.53
CA LEU A 59 -32.51 37.30 19.78
C LEU A 59 -31.33 36.55 20.40
N LEU A 60 -30.14 37.15 20.34
CA LEU A 60 -28.91 36.56 20.87
C LEU A 60 -28.72 36.90 22.36
N THR A 61 -28.50 35.87 23.17
CA THR A 61 -27.90 35.97 24.50
C THR A 61 -26.55 35.25 24.49
N LEU A 62 -25.46 36.01 24.32
CA LEU A 62 -24.11 35.49 24.35
C LEU A 62 -23.46 35.77 25.70
N LYS A 63 -22.92 34.72 26.34
CA LYS A 63 -22.31 34.79 27.66
C LYS A 63 -21.04 33.97 27.74
N ILE A 64 -19.98 34.58 28.27
CA ILE A 64 -18.65 33.98 28.48
C ILE A 64 -18.40 33.89 29.98
N ALA A 65 -18.05 32.69 30.45
CA ALA A 65 -17.83 32.41 31.87
C ALA A 65 -16.82 33.38 32.51
N ALA A 66 -17.19 33.98 33.66
CA ALA A 66 -16.31 34.90 34.38
C ALA A 66 -14.95 34.27 34.71
N THR A 67 -14.96 32.99 35.11
CA THR A 67 -13.76 32.19 35.43
C THR A 67 -12.76 32.12 34.29
N LEU A 68 -13.21 32.24 33.04
CA LEU A 68 -12.35 32.33 31.87
C LEU A 68 -11.86 33.78 31.67
N THR A 69 -12.78 34.74 31.71
CA THR A 69 -12.49 36.16 31.40
C THR A 69 -11.62 36.87 32.45
N ASP A 70 -11.65 36.42 33.70
CA ASP A 70 -10.89 37.06 34.79
C ASP A 70 -9.37 36.85 34.64
N ALA A 71 -8.96 35.80 33.90
CA ALA A 71 -7.55 35.52 33.59
C ALA A 71 -7.06 36.19 32.29
N TRP A 72 -7.94 36.87 31.55
CA TRP A 72 -7.62 37.52 30.27
C TRP A 72 -6.89 38.85 30.44
N SER A 73 -6.33 39.33 29.34
CA SER A 73 -5.72 40.66 29.26
C SER A 73 -6.71 41.77 29.65
N PRO A 74 -6.22 42.93 30.14
CA PRO A 74 -7.09 44.07 30.46
C PRO A 74 -7.96 44.52 29.29
N GLU A 75 -7.44 44.37 28.06
CA GLU A 75 -8.15 44.69 26.83
C GLU A 75 -9.30 43.71 26.56
N GLY A 76 -9.04 42.40 26.61
CA GLY A 76 -10.09 41.39 26.44
C GLY A 76 -11.20 41.53 27.48
N GLN A 77 -10.84 41.80 28.74
CA GLN A 77 -11.82 42.08 29.78
C GLN A 77 -12.67 43.32 29.49
N ARG A 78 -12.07 44.38 28.92
CA ARG A 78 -12.80 45.58 28.51
C ARG A 78 -13.81 45.24 27.41
N VAL A 79 -13.39 44.55 26.35
CA VAL A 79 -14.26 44.16 25.23
C VAL A 79 -15.47 43.36 25.69
N VAL A 80 -15.26 42.35 26.54
CA VAL A 80 -16.34 41.50 27.05
C VAL A 80 -17.32 42.30 27.93
N ARG A 81 -16.84 43.28 28.71
CA ARG A 81 -17.70 44.17 29.50
C ARG A 81 -18.51 45.11 28.62
N GLU A 82 -17.86 45.77 27.67
CA GLU A 82 -18.50 46.74 26.76
C GLU A 82 -19.59 46.08 25.89
N LYS A 83 -19.34 44.86 25.41
CA LYS A 83 -20.32 44.08 24.63
C LYS A 83 -21.34 43.33 25.49
N GLY A 84 -21.25 43.43 26.82
CA GLY A 84 -22.17 42.77 27.75
C GLY A 84 -22.07 41.24 27.75
N TRP A 85 -20.94 40.68 27.32
CA TRP A 85 -20.73 39.24 27.17
C TRP A 85 -20.29 38.54 28.47
N LYS A 86 -19.88 39.28 29.51
CA LYS A 86 -19.46 38.66 30.78
C LYS A 86 -20.65 37.93 31.44
N ASP A 87 -20.44 36.68 31.84
CA ASP A 87 -21.35 35.96 32.72
C ASP A 87 -20.94 36.17 34.18
N GLU A 88 -21.69 37.01 34.89
CA GLU A 88 -21.50 37.26 36.33
C GLU A 88 -22.31 36.31 37.22
N ARG A 89 -23.15 35.43 36.63
CA ARG A 89 -24.07 34.56 37.36
C ARG A 89 -23.53 33.14 37.55
N GLY A 90 -22.85 32.59 36.53
CA GLY A 90 -22.23 31.26 36.59
C GLY A 90 -23.21 30.11 36.81
N ASN A 91 -24.48 30.26 36.42
CA ASN A 91 -25.53 29.26 36.63
C ASN A 91 -26.22 28.88 35.31
N LEU A 92 -25.91 27.68 34.79
CA LEU A 92 -26.47 27.15 33.53
C LEU A 92 -28.00 26.94 33.61
N THR A 93 -28.53 26.63 34.80
CA THR A 93 -29.98 26.44 35.04
C THR A 93 -30.77 27.73 34.81
N TYR A 94 -30.17 28.90 35.05
CA TYR A 94 -30.81 30.18 34.75
C TYR A 94 -31.05 30.35 33.25
N TYR A 95 -30.03 30.13 32.43
CA TYR A 95 -30.12 30.26 30.99
C TYR A 95 -31.06 29.21 30.37
N ARG A 96 -31.06 27.99 30.92
CA ARG A 96 -32.01 26.95 30.53
C ARG A 96 -33.45 27.35 30.76
N ASN A 97 -33.75 28.09 31.82
CA ASN A 97 -35.11 28.51 32.18
C ASN A 97 -35.50 29.90 31.68
N MET A 98 -34.68 30.53 30.82
CA MET A 98 -34.99 31.84 30.26
C MET A 98 -36.28 31.73 29.39
N PRO A 99 -37.27 32.63 29.58
CA PRO A 99 -38.56 32.56 28.90
C PRO A 99 -38.40 32.81 27.40
N GLU A 100 -39.22 32.11 26.61
CA GLU A 100 -39.27 32.31 25.16
C GLU A 100 -39.99 33.61 24.83
N MET A 101 -39.44 34.38 23.89
CA MET A 101 -40.08 35.57 23.37
C MET A 101 -41.05 35.18 22.24
N PRO A 102 -42.29 35.70 22.23
CA PRO A 102 -43.15 35.60 21.06
C PRO A 102 -42.46 36.26 19.86
N ASP A 103 -42.62 35.69 18.67
CA ASP A 103 -42.19 36.25 17.38
C ASP A 103 -40.68 36.32 17.07
N LYS A 104 -39.78 35.93 17.99
CA LYS A 104 -38.34 35.79 17.74
C LYS A 104 -37.78 34.44 18.18
N CYS A 105 -36.79 33.93 17.44
CA CYS A 105 -36.02 32.76 17.86
C CYS A 105 -34.93 33.18 18.85
N THR A 106 -34.95 32.62 20.05
CA THR A 106 -33.99 32.94 21.12
C THR A 106 -32.77 32.03 21.01
N LEU A 107 -31.61 32.62 20.71
CA LEU A 107 -30.34 31.91 20.63
C LEU A 107 -29.52 32.22 21.87
N ILE A 108 -29.19 31.19 22.66
CA ILE A 108 -28.32 31.32 23.83
C ILE A 108 -26.99 30.63 23.50
N VAL A 109 -25.89 31.38 23.57
CA VAL A 109 -24.54 30.84 23.37
C VAL A 109 -23.74 31.03 24.66
N LEU A 110 -23.36 29.92 25.26
CA LEU A 110 -22.61 29.87 26.52
C LEU A 110 -21.18 29.41 26.23
N CYS A 111 -20.21 30.29 26.44
CA CYS A 111 -18.81 30.04 26.20
C CYS A 111 -18.06 29.75 27.50
N GLY A 112 -17.22 28.71 27.51
CA GLY A 112 -16.50 28.25 28.70
C GLY A 112 -17.36 27.46 29.69
N ALA A 113 -18.44 26.83 29.21
CA ALA A 113 -19.38 26.09 30.05
C ALA A 113 -18.74 24.87 30.76
N ASP A 114 -17.66 24.31 30.18
CA ASP A 114 -16.80 23.27 30.76
C ASP A 114 -16.07 23.72 32.03
N ARG A 115 -16.01 25.02 32.31
CA ARG A 115 -15.39 25.62 33.50
C ARG A 115 -16.40 25.97 34.60
N VAL A 116 -17.66 25.59 34.45
CA VAL A 116 -18.75 25.86 35.41
C VAL A 116 -19.17 24.57 36.11
N THR A 117 -19.29 24.61 37.44
CA THR A 117 -19.43 23.44 38.34
C THR A 117 -20.78 22.69 38.29
N ASP A 118 -21.77 23.18 37.55
CA ASP A 118 -23.16 22.68 37.60
C ASP A 118 -23.60 21.97 36.31
N ALA A 119 -22.73 21.09 35.78
CA ALA A 119 -22.89 20.38 34.49
C ALA A 119 -23.81 19.13 34.56
N GLY A 120 -24.82 19.14 35.44
CA GLY A 120 -25.77 18.04 35.57
C GLY A 120 -26.89 18.07 34.52
N GLY A 121 -26.89 17.13 33.57
CA GLY A 121 -28.02 16.88 32.66
C GLY A 121 -28.01 17.65 31.32
N LEU A 122 -26.95 17.46 30.53
CA LEU A 122 -26.65 18.21 29.29
C LEU A 122 -27.31 17.71 28.00
N ALA A 123 -28.30 16.82 28.06
CA ALA A 123 -28.90 16.21 26.86
C ALA A 123 -29.56 17.21 25.90
N ASP A 124 -29.97 18.38 26.40
CA ASP A 124 -30.65 19.44 25.62
C ASP A 124 -29.68 20.52 25.07
N PHE A 125 -28.37 20.39 25.31
CA PHE A 125 -27.38 21.40 24.91
C PHE A 125 -26.60 20.95 23.67
N HIS A 126 -26.56 21.79 22.64
CA HIS A 126 -25.71 21.55 21.48
C HIS A 126 -24.27 21.96 21.80
N THR A 127 -23.37 20.98 21.90
CA THR A 127 -21.97 21.24 22.25
C THR A 127 -21.12 21.41 21.00
N CYS A 128 -20.49 22.58 20.87
CA CYS A 128 -19.63 22.96 19.77
C CYS A 128 -18.15 22.71 20.09
N GLU A 129 -17.79 21.43 20.32
CA GLU A 129 -16.41 21.02 20.57
C GLU A 129 -15.58 20.92 19.28
N PRO A 130 -14.26 21.18 19.33
CA PRO A 130 -13.37 21.04 18.17
C PRO A 130 -13.47 19.68 17.46
N ASP A 131 -13.60 18.58 18.21
CA ASP A 131 -13.77 17.24 17.66
C ASP A 131 -15.09 17.05 16.90
N MET A 132 -16.14 17.73 17.33
CA MET A 132 -17.42 17.75 16.63
C MET A 132 -17.28 18.52 15.32
N VAL A 133 -16.70 19.71 15.37
CA VAL A 133 -16.43 20.56 14.21
C VAL A 133 -15.58 19.83 13.16
N TRP A 134 -14.51 19.16 13.58
CA TRP A 134 -13.66 18.37 12.69
C TRP A 134 -14.43 17.28 11.94
N ARG A 135 -15.25 16.51 12.67
CA ARG A 135 -15.91 15.33 12.10
C ARG A 135 -17.15 15.67 11.29
N ILE A 136 -17.96 16.61 11.76
CA ILE A 136 -19.28 16.91 11.19
C ILE A 136 -19.16 18.03 10.15
N ASP A 137 -18.66 19.20 10.55
CA ASP A 137 -18.70 20.39 9.70
C ASP A 137 -17.58 20.38 8.66
N MET A 138 -16.37 20.00 9.09
CA MET A 138 -15.20 19.90 8.21
C MET A 138 -15.12 18.57 7.46
N ARG A 139 -15.96 17.58 7.83
CA ARG A 139 -15.96 16.22 7.25
C ARG A 139 -14.58 15.59 7.19
N GLN A 140 -13.78 15.84 8.22
CA GLN A 140 -12.39 15.43 8.31
C GLN A 140 -11.56 15.89 7.10
N SER A 141 -11.71 17.14 6.66
CA SER A 141 -10.93 17.75 5.59
C SER A 141 -10.74 19.24 5.83
N PHE A 142 -9.56 19.77 5.50
CA PHE A 142 -9.27 21.20 5.52
C PHE A 142 -9.63 21.89 4.20
N LYS A 143 -10.33 21.20 3.31
CA LYS A 143 -10.76 21.73 2.00
C LYS A 143 -11.51 23.06 2.12
N SER A 144 -12.44 23.19 3.07
CA SER A 144 -13.22 24.43 3.24
C SER A 144 -12.34 25.62 3.61
N TRP A 145 -11.41 25.43 4.55
CA TRP A 145 -10.48 26.48 4.99
C TRP A 145 -9.50 26.87 3.88
N MET A 146 -8.95 25.90 3.16
CA MET A 146 -8.09 26.17 2.02
C MET A 146 -8.86 26.88 0.90
N PHE A 147 -10.08 26.46 0.59
CA PHE A 147 -10.90 27.14 -0.41
C PHE A 147 -11.14 28.61 -0.07
N GLU A 148 -11.50 28.91 1.19
CA GLU A 148 -11.67 30.29 1.66
C GLU A 148 -10.36 31.10 1.57
N LYS A 149 -9.23 30.52 2.01
CA LYS A 149 -7.92 31.19 1.95
C LYS A 149 -7.52 31.54 0.52
N LEU A 150 -7.64 30.57 -0.40
CA LEU A 150 -7.25 30.72 -1.80
C LEU A 150 -8.13 31.75 -2.52
N ASN A 151 -9.44 31.74 -2.26
CA ASN A 151 -10.33 32.78 -2.81
C ASN A 151 -9.98 34.18 -2.32
N HIS A 152 -9.55 34.33 -1.05
CA HIS A 152 -9.19 35.63 -0.50
C HIS A 152 -7.95 36.23 -1.16
N ILE A 153 -7.02 35.39 -1.62
CA ILE A 153 -5.80 35.80 -2.34
C ILE A 153 -5.98 35.79 -3.87
N GLY A 154 -7.21 35.61 -4.37
CA GLY A 154 -7.54 35.68 -5.80
C GLY A 154 -7.25 34.41 -6.61
N ILE A 155 -7.01 33.27 -5.96
CA ILE A 155 -6.79 31.98 -6.61
C ILE A 155 -8.12 31.21 -6.62
N HIS A 156 -8.74 31.11 -7.80
CA HIS A 156 -10.07 30.50 -7.96
C HIS A 156 -10.06 29.14 -8.68
N ASP A 157 -9.03 28.87 -9.49
CA ASP A 157 -8.93 27.66 -10.33
C ASP A 157 -8.30 26.49 -9.57
N CYS A 158 -8.99 25.98 -8.54
CA CYS A 158 -8.54 24.84 -7.74
C CYS A 158 -9.38 23.58 -8.02
N THR A 159 -8.72 22.45 -8.23
CA THR A 159 -9.35 21.15 -8.42
C THR A 159 -9.50 20.40 -7.08
N ASN A 160 -10.30 19.32 -7.08
CA ASN A 160 -10.39 18.43 -5.92
C ASN A 160 -9.06 17.75 -5.59
N ASP A 161 -8.19 17.50 -6.58
CA ASP A 161 -6.87 16.90 -6.38
C ASP A 161 -5.91 17.87 -5.68
N ASP A 162 -6.05 19.18 -5.91
CA ASP A 162 -5.28 20.21 -5.20
C ASP A 162 -5.64 20.23 -3.72
N PHE A 163 -6.94 20.22 -3.40
CA PHE A 163 -7.41 20.13 -2.01
C PHE A 163 -6.98 18.83 -1.32
N ALA A 164 -6.98 17.72 -2.05
CA ALA A 164 -6.45 16.46 -1.52
C ALA A 164 -4.94 16.55 -1.24
N THR A 165 -4.19 17.34 -2.01
CA THR A 165 -2.77 17.61 -1.80
C THR A 165 -2.53 18.46 -0.55
N PHE A 166 -3.32 19.51 -0.32
CA PHE A 166 -3.25 20.30 0.91
C PHE A 166 -3.60 19.47 2.15
N ASP A 167 -4.63 18.63 2.06
CA ASP A 167 -5.01 17.71 3.13
C ASP A 167 -3.88 16.74 3.51
N ARG A 168 -3.05 16.33 2.54
CA ARG A 168 -1.87 15.48 2.79
C ARG A 168 -0.76 16.19 3.55
N ILE A 169 -0.82 17.52 3.69
CA ILE A 169 0.11 18.33 4.47
C ILE A 169 -0.49 18.65 5.84
N ILE A 170 -1.74 19.16 5.87
CA ILE A 170 -2.35 19.68 7.09
C ILE A 170 -2.84 18.57 8.03
N LYS A 171 -3.53 17.53 7.50
CA LYS A 171 -4.07 16.44 8.35
C LYS A 171 -3.00 15.75 9.20
N PRO A 172 -1.81 15.42 8.66
CA PRO A 172 -0.72 14.87 9.45
C PRO A 172 -0.38 15.68 10.71
N LEU A 173 -0.48 17.00 10.68
CA LEU A 173 -0.21 17.86 11.84
C LEU A 173 -1.19 17.55 12.98
N LEU A 174 -2.48 17.42 12.66
CA LEU A 174 -3.53 17.05 13.61
C LEU A 174 -3.38 15.61 14.08
N THR A 175 -3.21 14.65 13.15
CA THR A 175 -3.17 13.22 13.50
C THR A 175 -1.93 12.79 14.27
N CYS A 176 -0.80 13.49 14.07
CA CYS A 176 0.43 13.26 14.83
C CYS A 176 0.49 14.08 16.13
N GLY A 177 -0.57 14.84 16.47
CA GLY A 177 -0.62 15.67 17.68
C GLY A 177 0.39 16.82 17.68
N ARG A 178 0.77 17.33 16.50
CA ARG A 178 1.69 18.47 16.36
C ARG A 178 0.99 19.81 16.42
N GLY A 179 -0.28 19.85 16.04
CA GLY A 179 -1.13 21.03 16.17
C GLY A 179 -2.58 20.62 16.40
N ASP A 180 -3.30 21.42 17.16
CA ASP A 180 -4.76 21.31 17.24
C ASP A 180 -5.46 22.17 16.15
N LEU A 181 -6.79 22.09 16.06
CA LEU A 181 -7.55 22.85 15.08
C LEU A 181 -7.40 24.37 15.20
N LEU A 182 -7.20 24.87 16.43
CA LEU A 182 -7.07 26.31 16.69
C LEU A 182 -5.71 26.78 16.16
N GLN A 183 -4.65 26.06 16.52
CA GLN A 183 -3.29 26.32 16.03
C GLN A 183 -3.20 26.22 14.51
N ILE A 184 -3.88 25.25 13.89
CA ILE A 184 -3.92 25.12 12.42
C ILE A 184 -4.69 26.29 11.79
N SER A 185 -5.80 26.73 12.40
CA SER A 185 -6.54 27.92 11.93
C SER A 185 -5.67 29.17 11.99
N ASP A 186 -4.96 29.38 13.10
CA ASP A 186 -4.09 30.54 13.29
C ASP A 186 -2.89 30.51 12.34
N TRP A 187 -2.26 29.34 12.16
CA TRP A 187 -1.18 29.13 11.18
C TRP A 187 -1.67 29.39 9.75
N LEU A 188 -2.82 28.85 9.36
CA LEU A 188 -3.40 29.15 8.05
C LEU A 188 -3.75 30.62 7.89
N GLU A 189 -4.08 31.36 8.94
CA GLU A 189 -4.31 32.80 8.86
C GLU A 189 -2.99 33.55 8.62
N ALA A 190 -1.94 33.21 9.37
CA ALA A 190 -0.61 33.81 9.29
C ALA A 190 0.18 33.43 8.02
N LEU A 191 -0.13 32.28 7.41
CA LEU A 191 0.59 31.76 6.25
C LEU A 191 0.52 32.73 5.06
N ASP A 192 1.67 33.30 4.69
CA ASP A 192 1.77 34.17 3.53
C ASP A 192 1.85 33.36 2.23
N LEU A 193 0.84 33.52 1.38
CA LEU A 193 0.75 32.88 0.07
C LEU A 193 0.85 33.88 -1.08
N ASN A 194 1.12 35.17 -0.79
CA ASN A 194 1.14 36.22 -1.82
C ASN A 194 2.24 36.03 -2.86
N HIS A 195 3.24 35.20 -2.55
CA HIS A 195 4.35 34.87 -3.45
C HIS A 195 4.10 33.61 -4.30
N ALA A 196 2.98 32.90 -4.11
CA ALA A 196 2.64 31.75 -4.95
C ALA A 196 2.24 32.24 -6.35
N THR A 197 2.91 31.74 -7.40
CA THR A 197 2.59 32.11 -8.78
C THR A 197 1.44 31.29 -9.34
N ASP A 198 1.29 30.06 -8.85
CA ASP A 198 0.19 29.16 -9.15
C ASP A 198 -0.19 28.28 -7.93
N VAL A 199 -1.23 27.47 -8.09
CA VAL A 199 -1.69 26.51 -7.06
C VAL A 199 -0.62 25.46 -6.73
N ALA A 200 0.29 25.16 -7.67
CA ALA A 200 1.30 24.12 -7.52
C ALA A 200 2.48 24.57 -6.63
N ASP A 201 2.71 25.87 -6.47
CA ASP A 201 3.71 26.43 -5.55
C ASP A 201 3.30 26.34 -4.08
N ILE A 202 2.00 26.43 -3.80
CA ILE A 202 1.43 26.53 -2.45
C ILE A 202 1.86 25.37 -1.52
N PRO A 203 1.83 24.10 -1.95
CA PRO A 203 2.29 23.00 -1.12
C PRO A 203 3.75 23.13 -0.66
N ARG A 204 4.63 23.72 -1.48
CA ARG A 204 6.04 23.94 -1.11
C ARG A 204 6.16 25.00 -0.03
N ILE A 205 5.41 26.09 -0.14
CA ILE A 205 5.35 27.16 0.88
C ILE A 205 4.81 26.60 2.20
N MET A 206 3.75 25.79 2.15
CA MET A 206 3.19 25.12 3.33
C MET A 206 4.23 24.21 4.01
N LEU A 207 4.95 23.38 3.25
CA LEU A 207 5.97 22.49 3.78
C LEU A 207 7.20 23.22 4.35
N GLY A 208 7.48 24.44 3.88
CA GLY A 208 8.55 25.30 4.40
C GLY A 208 8.17 26.08 5.67
N SER A 209 6.87 26.25 5.95
CA SER A 209 6.35 27.05 7.08
C SER A 209 5.89 26.21 8.28
N LEU A 210 6.26 24.92 8.34
CA LEU A 210 5.86 24.01 9.42
C LEU A 210 6.62 24.21 10.74
N GLN A 211 7.57 25.16 10.78
CA GLN A 211 8.36 25.46 11.98
C GLN A 211 7.49 25.93 13.16
N GLU A 212 6.33 26.54 12.90
CA GLU A 212 5.36 26.92 13.96
C GLU A 212 4.86 25.71 14.77
N PHE A 213 4.88 24.50 14.18
CA PHE A 213 4.54 23.25 14.86
C PHE A 213 5.75 22.50 15.42
N GLY A 214 6.90 23.17 15.51
CA GLY A 214 8.18 22.56 15.94
C GLY A 214 8.70 21.50 14.98
N LEU A 215 8.40 21.62 13.68
CA LEU A 215 8.89 20.73 12.64
C LEU A 215 10.02 21.38 11.83
N PRO A 216 10.97 20.58 11.30
CA PRO A 216 11.99 21.09 10.39
C PRO A 216 11.39 21.46 9.03
N LEU A 217 12.21 22.02 8.14
CA LEU A 217 11.84 22.18 6.73
C LEU A 217 11.58 20.81 6.09
N LEU A 218 10.46 20.69 5.38
CA LEU A 218 10.05 19.48 4.65
C LEU A 218 9.78 19.77 3.17
N GLY A 219 10.40 20.81 2.62
CA GLY A 219 10.13 21.36 1.28
C GLY A 219 10.29 20.37 0.13
N ARG A 220 11.18 19.38 0.27
CA ARG A 220 11.42 18.32 -0.72
C ARG A 220 10.55 17.07 -0.52
N PHE A 221 9.51 17.13 0.32
CA PHE A 221 8.58 16.02 0.50
C PHE A 221 7.91 15.67 -0.86
N PRO A 222 8.00 14.42 -1.33
CA PRO A 222 7.56 14.04 -2.67
C PRO A 222 6.03 13.89 -2.74
N LEU A 223 5.33 15.01 -2.84
CA LEU A 223 3.85 15.05 -2.94
C LEU A 223 3.31 14.25 -4.14
N SER A 224 4.06 14.14 -5.24
CA SER A 224 3.64 13.29 -6.38
C SER A 224 3.53 11.79 -6.01
N GLN A 225 4.25 11.32 -4.99
CA GLN A 225 4.22 9.93 -4.56
C GLN A 225 3.09 9.69 -3.55
N LYS A 226 1.89 9.35 -4.04
CA LYS A 226 0.69 9.13 -3.21
C LYS A 226 0.86 8.11 -2.07
N ARG A 227 1.79 7.16 -2.21
CA ARG A 227 2.09 6.15 -1.17
C ARG A 227 2.89 6.71 0.01
N LYS A 228 3.66 7.80 -0.18
CA LYS A 228 4.41 8.41 0.91
C LYS A 228 3.50 9.31 1.74
N GLN A 229 3.54 9.10 3.05
CA GLN A 229 2.77 9.85 4.03
C GLN A 229 3.68 10.81 4.78
N LEU A 230 3.25 12.06 4.94
CA LEU A 230 4.01 13.08 5.67
C LEU A 230 4.12 12.74 7.17
N SER A 231 3.13 12.04 7.73
CA SER A 231 3.13 11.55 9.13
C SER A 231 4.39 10.77 9.49
N LEU A 232 4.94 9.99 8.55
CA LEU A 232 6.21 9.28 8.74
C LEU A 232 7.37 10.26 8.98
N TYR A 233 7.44 11.34 8.20
CA TYR A 233 8.51 12.34 8.32
C TYR A 233 8.33 13.19 9.56
N VAL A 234 7.09 13.53 9.94
CA VAL A 234 6.75 14.23 11.19
C VAL A 234 7.19 13.44 12.43
N ASN A 235 6.98 12.12 12.42
CA ASN A 235 7.37 11.25 13.52
C ASN A 235 8.90 11.03 13.51
N LYS A 236 9.50 10.81 12.34
CA LYS A 236 10.95 10.61 12.23
C LYS A 236 11.76 11.86 12.56
N SER A 237 11.25 13.05 12.23
CA SER A 237 11.88 14.30 12.68
C SER A 237 11.77 14.43 14.20
N ALA A 238 10.63 14.06 14.80
CA ALA A 238 10.48 14.01 16.27
C ALA A 238 11.59 13.17 16.90
N GLU A 239 11.70 11.92 16.46
CA GLU A 239 12.69 10.96 16.97
C GLU A 239 14.13 11.41 16.74
N PHE A 240 14.37 12.10 15.63
CA PHE A 240 15.69 12.63 15.28
C PHE A 240 16.07 13.78 16.20
N TYR A 241 15.27 14.85 16.28
CA TYR A 241 15.61 16.07 17.03
C TYR A 241 15.48 15.95 18.55
N ASN A 242 14.69 14.99 19.06
CA ASN A 242 14.68 14.63 20.48
C ASN A 242 15.74 13.57 20.84
N TYR A 243 16.61 13.22 19.88
CA TYR A 243 17.72 12.28 20.00
C TYR A 243 17.33 10.82 20.32
N THR A 244 16.03 10.49 20.40
CA THR A 244 15.58 9.11 20.69
C THR A 244 15.98 8.11 19.61
N MET A 245 16.16 8.55 18.36
CA MET A 245 16.66 7.74 17.25
C MET A 245 18.10 7.23 17.45
N PHE A 246 18.92 7.92 18.26
CA PHE A 246 20.36 7.65 18.39
C PHE A 246 20.76 7.12 19.78
N LEU A 247 19.79 6.81 20.64
CA LEU A 247 20.04 6.17 21.93
C LEU A 247 20.73 4.80 21.78
N GLU A 248 20.35 4.05 20.74
CA GLU A 248 21.00 2.79 20.40
C GLU A 248 22.31 3.03 19.63
N ALA A 249 23.44 2.57 20.18
CA ALA A 249 24.76 2.70 19.55
C ALA A 249 24.79 2.16 18.12
N ARG A 250 24.08 1.05 17.85
CA ARG A 250 23.97 0.47 16.50
C ARG A 250 23.34 1.42 15.48
N GLN A 251 22.32 2.18 15.88
CA GLN A 251 21.64 3.12 15.00
C GLN A 251 22.52 4.34 14.74
N ARG A 252 23.17 4.85 15.81
CA ARG A 252 24.16 5.92 15.73
C ARG A 252 25.33 5.56 14.81
N ASP A 253 25.96 4.40 15.01
CA ASP A 253 27.07 3.92 14.18
C ASP A 253 26.66 3.77 12.71
N LYS A 254 25.43 3.33 12.44
CA LYS A 254 24.91 3.19 11.08
C LYS A 254 24.73 4.55 10.40
N ALA A 255 24.23 5.54 11.13
CA ALA A 255 24.06 6.90 10.63
C ALA A 255 25.43 7.56 10.35
N ILE A 256 26.37 7.46 11.29
CA ILE A 256 27.74 7.97 11.14
C ILE A 256 28.41 7.34 9.92
N LYS A 257 28.32 6.00 9.74
CA LYS A 257 28.86 5.32 8.56
C LYS A 257 28.23 5.76 7.24
N ALA A 258 26.97 6.17 7.24
CA ALA A 258 26.33 6.70 6.03
C ALA A 258 26.87 8.10 5.71
N ILE A 259 27.04 8.94 6.74
CA ILE A 259 27.61 10.28 6.64
C ILE A 259 29.08 10.24 6.20
N ASP A 260 29.90 9.38 6.80
CA ASP A 260 31.32 9.21 6.43
C ASP A 260 31.49 8.85 4.95
N LYS A 261 30.56 8.07 4.39
CA LYS A 261 30.56 7.75 2.95
C LYS A 261 30.21 8.95 2.09
N VAL A 262 29.30 9.82 2.53
CA VAL A 262 29.01 11.07 1.81
C VAL A 262 30.24 11.97 1.82
N LEU A 263 30.87 12.16 2.99
CA LEU A 263 32.09 12.95 3.12
C LEU A 263 33.25 12.40 2.28
N ALA A 264 33.42 11.08 2.22
CA ALA A 264 34.45 10.45 1.38
C ALA A 264 34.25 10.77 -0.12
N VAL A 265 33.01 10.65 -0.62
CA VAL A 265 32.67 10.96 -2.02
C VAL A 265 32.94 12.44 -2.34
N ILE A 266 32.57 13.34 -1.43
CA ILE A 266 32.86 14.77 -1.56
C ILE A 266 34.38 15.01 -1.58
N GLY A 267 35.14 14.38 -0.68
CA GLY A 267 36.59 14.50 -0.58
C GLY A 267 37.34 13.95 -1.80
N GLU A 268 36.75 12.98 -2.51
CA GLU A 268 37.26 12.46 -3.80
C GLU A 268 36.89 13.36 -5.00
N GLY A 269 36.08 14.40 -4.78
CA GLY A 269 35.62 15.32 -5.83
C GLY A 269 34.49 14.77 -6.69
N GLU A 270 33.81 13.71 -6.25
CA GLU A 270 32.67 13.09 -6.93
C GLU A 270 31.33 13.67 -6.42
N ASP A 271 30.30 13.67 -7.27
CA ASP A 271 28.94 14.11 -6.90
C ASP A 271 28.20 12.96 -6.17
N PRO A 272 27.81 13.12 -4.88
CA PRO A 272 27.04 12.11 -4.16
C PRO A 272 25.59 11.96 -4.66
N GLY A 273 25.13 12.79 -5.60
CA GLY A 273 23.75 12.82 -6.07
C GLY A 273 22.79 13.38 -5.01
N ILE A 274 23.32 14.24 -4.14
CA ILE A 274 22.60 14.95 -3.07
C ILE A 274 22.74 16.44 -3.39
N PRO A 275 21.64 17.23 -3.37
CA PRO A 275 21.68 18.67 -3.71
C PRO A 275 22.32 19.49 -2.57
N LEU A 276 23.64 19.36 -2.41
CA LEU A 276 24.42 19.97 -1.34
C LEU A 276 24.80 21.44 -1.60
N ASP A 277 24.57 21.92 -2.82
CA ASP A 277 24.74 23.33 -3.21
C ASP A 277 23.44 24.15 -3.10
N ASP A 278 22.34 23.52 -2.68
CA ASP A 278 21.03 24.16 -2.55
C ASP A 278 20.84 24.75 -1.15
N GLU A 279 20.70 26.07 -1.06
CA GLU A 279 20.49 26.80 0.20
C GLU A 279 19.22 26.34 0.93
N ASP A 280 18.16 25.93 0.21
CA ASP A 280 16.93 25.40 0.82
C ASP A 280 17.18 24.05 1.52
N VAL A 281 18.24 23.34 1.14
CA VAL A 281 18.61 22.03 1.70
C VAL A 281 19.60 22.20 2.84
N CYS A 282 20.62 23.03 2.64
CA CYS A 282 21.72 23.23 3.57
C CYS A 282 21.46 24.32 4.62
N GLY A 283 20.39 25.11 4.50
CA GLY A 283 20.01 26.12 5.50
C GLY A 283 21.15 27.12 5.80
N SER A 284 21.51 27.26 7.08
CA SER A 284 22.53 28.21 7.55
C SER A 284 23.98 27.69 7.49
N TYR A 285 24.24 26.57 6.81
CA TYR A 285 25.60 26.07 6.61
C TYR A 285 26.27 26.75 5.41
N GLY A 286 27.56 27.09 5.54
CA GLY A 286 28.30 27.80 4.49
C GLY A 286 28.70 26.92 3.30
N SER A 287 28.63 25.59 3.46
CA SER A 287 28.82 24.62 2.38
C SER A 287 28.12 23.30 2.71
N GLY A 288 27.89 22.48 1.68
CA GLY A 288 27.38 21.12 1.85
C GLY A 288 28.26 20.23 2.73
N GLU A 289 29.58 20.39 2.66
CA GLU A 289 30.53 19.67 3.53
C GLU A 289 30.32 20.07 4.99
N GLN A 290 30.25 21.37 5.30
CA GLN A 290 29.97 21.86 6.66
C GLN A 290 28.62 21.38 7.19
N PHE A 291 27.61 21.30 6.33
CA PHE A 291 26.29 20.74 6.68
C PHE A 291 26.39 19.27 7.08
N VAL A 292 27.08 18.45 6.28
CA VAL A 292 27.23 17.01 6.55
C VAL A 292 28.11 16.77 7.79
N GLU A 293 29.14 17.59 8.02
CA GLU A 293 29.94 17.56 9.25
C GLU A 293 29.13 17.97 10.49
N GLY A 294 28.32 19.03 10.40
CA GLY A 294 27.43 19.46 11.48
C GLY A 294 26.41 18.38 11.85
N LEU A 295 25.84 17.71 10.83
CA LEU A 295 24.99 16.54 11.02
C LEU A 295 25.71 15.40 11.75
N LYS A 296 26.96 15.11 11.39
CA LYS A 296 27.77 14.09 12.08
C LYS A 296 27.98 14.45 13.54
N LYS A 297 28.38 15.71 13.82
CA LYS A 297 28.60 16.22 15.17
C LYS A 297 27.34 16.13 16.03
N TYR A 298 26.17 16.49 15.49
CA TYR A 298 24.90 16.32 16.19
C TYR A 298 24.66 14.86 16.58
N ILE A 299 24.82 13.92 15.66
CA ILE A 299 24.58 12.49 15.91
C ILE A 299 25.59 11.91 16.90
N GLU A 300 26.82 12.40 16.93
CA GLU A 300 27.85 11.93 17.86
C GLU A 300 27.67 12.46 19.29
N THR A 301 27.22 13.71 19.45
CA THR A 301 27.33 14.44 20.72
C THR A 301 26.03 15.04 21.25
N ASP A 302 24.91 14.91 20.53
CA ASP A 302 23.64 15.62 20.82
C ASP A 302 23.85 17.13 20.95
N ASP A 303 24.69 17.71 20.07
CA ASP A 303 25.05 19.12 20.12
C ASP A 303 23.82 20.02 19.86
N PRO A 304 23.41 20.88 20.81
CA PRO A 304 22.21 21.68 20.67
C PRO A 304 22.35 22.80 19.63
N THR A 305 23.58 23.30 19.37
CA THR A 305 23.83 24.31 18.34
C THR A 305 23.66 23.72 16.95
N GLU A 306 24.20 22.51 16.71
CA GLU A 306 23.98 21.81 15.45
C GLU A 306 22.51 21.41 15.29
N ARG A 307 21.83 20.98 16.37
CA ARG A 307 20.39 20.68 16.34
C ARG A 307 19.58 21.87 15.83
N ASP A 308 19.83 23.05 16.36
CA ASP A 308 19.07 24.26 16.00
C ASP A 308 19.36 24.71 14.55
N ARG A 309 20.60 24.54 14.07
CA ARG A 309 20.94 24.76 12.65
C ARG A 309 20.28 23.74 11.73
N LEU A 310 20.29 22.46 12.10
CA LEU A 310 19.68 21.37 11.33
C LEU A 310 18.15 21.49 11.23
N LEU A 311 17.47 22.19 12.15
CA LEU A 311 16.04 22.51 12.03
C LEU A 311 15.74 23.42 10.83
N GLN A 312 16.73 24.20 10.39
CA GLN A 312 16.67 25.07 9.21
C GLN A 312 17.08 24.35 7.92
N CYS A 313 17.37 23.05 7.97
CA CYS A 313 17.73 22.24 6.82
C CYS A 313 16.56 21.35 6.38
N ASP A 314 16.56 20.91 5.12
CA ASP A 314 15.53 20.00 4.63
C ASP A 314 15.69 18.58 5.20
N PHE A 315 14.78 18.22 6.12
CA PHE A 315 14.84 16.93 6.80
C PHE A 315 14.52 15.75 5.88
N VAL A 316 13.81 15.96 4.77
CA VAL A 316 13.54 14.90 3.78
C VAL A 316 14.86 14.47 3.14
N VAL A 317 15.75 15.41 2.82
CA VAL A 317 17.09 15.12 2.30
C VAL A 317 17.95 14.41 3.34
N ILE A 318 17.97 14.91 4.59
CA ILE A 318 18.68 14.25 5.70
C ILE A 318 18.24 12.78 5.81
N TRP A 319 16.94 12.53 5.90
CA TRP A 319 16.40 11.20 6.14
C TRP A 319 16.52 10.25 4.95
N ASP A 320 16.16 10.70 3.74
CA ASP A 320 16.07 9.81 2.58
C ASP A 320 17.38 9.69 1.78
N LYS A 321 18.24 10.72 1.82
CA LYS A 321 19.44 10.78 0.98
C LYS A 321 20.72 10.58 1.78
N ILE A 322 20.86 11.26 2.92
CA ILE A 322 22.10 11.22 3.71
C ILE A 322 22.13 10.00 4.65
N LEU A 323 21.15 9.87 5.55
CA LEU A 323 21.13 8.78 6.54
C LEU A 323 20.90 7.39 5.93
N LYS A 324 20.43 7.34 4.68
CA LYS A 324 20.25 6.12 3.89
C LYS A 324 21.25 6.00 2.74
N PHE A 325 22.28 6.85 2.73
CA PHE A 325 23.27 6.90 1.66
C PHE A 325 23.96 5.56 1.46
N LYS A 326 24.14 5.19 0.20
CA LYS A 326 24.90 4.03 -0.23
C LYS A 326 25.69 4.46 -1.45
N VAL A 327 27.02 4.26 -1.40
CA VAL A 327 27.89 4.40 -2.56
C VAL A 327 27.30 3.54 -3.67
N GLN A 328 27.06 4.14 -4.84
CA GLN A 328 26.66 3.40 -6.03
C GLN A 328 27.87 2.60 -6.52
N GLU A 329 28.15 1.48 -5.85
CA GLU A 329 28.95 0.46 -6.50
C GLU A 329 28.24 0.11 -7.81
N LYS A 330 28.97 0.11 -8.94
CA LYS A 330 28.56 -0.56 -10.19
C LYS A 330 28.45 -2.07 -9.94
N LYS A 331 27.61 -2.48 -9.00
CA LYS A 331 27.11 -3.84 -8.92
C LYS A 331 26.15 -3.97 -10.08
N GLU A 332 26.48 -4.85 -11.03
CA GLU A 332 25.51 -5.39 -11.97
C GLU A 332 24.19 -5.57 -11.21
N LYS A 333 23.14 -4.87 -11.65
CA LYS A 333 21.83 -4.97 -11.02
C LYS A 333 21.54 -6.46 -10.92
N ARG A 334 21.48 -7.01 -9.71
CA ARG A 334 21.01 -8.39 -9.52
C ARG A 334 19.67 -8.46 -10.23
N GLU A 335 19.62 -9.19 -11.34
CA GLU A 335 18.38 -9.38 -12.09
C GLU A 335 17.35 -9.95 -11.12
N SER A 336 16.32 -9.16 -10.82
CA SER A 336 15.24 -9.58 -9.94
C SER A 336 14.43 -10.64 -10.67
N VAL A 337 14.30 -11.83 -10.07
CA VAL A 337 13.48 -12.92 -10.60
C VAL A 337 12.02 -12.49 -10.60
N ARG A 338 11.39 -12.40 -11.78
CA ARG A 338 9.96 -12.08 -11.92
C ARG A 338 9.14 -13.35 -11.71
N LYS A 339 8.35 -13.42 -10.63
CA LYS A 339 7.54 -14.60 -10.33
C LYS A 339 6.23 -14.61 -11.11
N LEU A 340 5.91 -15.73 -11.73
CA LEU A 340 4.71 -15.98 -12.53
C LEU A 340 3.92 -17.16 -11.94
N SER A 341 2.60 -17.15 -12.14
CA SER A 341 1.67 -18.22 -11.73
C SER A 341 0.80 -18.58 -12.91
N GLY A 342 0.43 -19.85 -13.06
CA GLY A 342 -0.34 -20.33 -14.20
C GLY A 342 0.13 -21.71 -14.67
N SER A 343 -0.37 -22.15 -15.82
CA SER A 343 0.12 -23.38 -16.47
C SER A 343 1.56 -23.20 -16.98
N PRO A 344 2.36 -24.26 -17.15
CA PRO A 344 3.75 -24.13 -17.60
C PRO A 344 3.84 -23.46 -18.98
N VAL A 345 2.93 -23.80 -19.91
CA VAL A 345 2.89 -23.18 -21.25
C VAL A 345 2.58 -21.68 -21.14
N GLU A 346 1.55 -21.31 -20.39
CA GLU A 346 1.16 -19.91 -20.17
C GLU A 346 2.31 -19.10 -19.56
N VAL A 347 2.99 -19.67 -18.55
CA VAL A 347 4.10 -19.02 -17.86
C VAL A 347 5.29 -18.79 -18.80
N LEU A 348 5.61 -19.78 -19.64
CA LEU A 348 6.72 -19.67 -20.59
C LEU A 348 6.41 -18.68 -21.71
N LEU A 349 5.21 -18.74 -22.30
CA LEU A 349 4.77 -17.78 -23.31
C LEU A 349 4.70 -16.36 -22.76
N THR A 350 4.22 -16.19 -21.53
CA THR A 350 4.19 -14.89 -20.83
C THR A 350 5.61 -14.37 -20.60
N ALA A 351 6.54 -15.23 -20.18
CA ALA A 351 7.94 -14.86 -19.98
C ALA A 351 8.62 -14.43 -21.31
N ILE A 352 8.39 -15.16 -22.40
CA ILE A 352 8.86 -14.80 -23.74
C ILE A 352 8.29 -13.44 -24.14
N TRP A 353 6.97 -13.24 -24.03
CA TRP A 353 6.30 -11.99 -24.39
C TRP A 353 6.83 -10.79 -23.59
N MET A 354 7.00 -10.96 -22.28
CA MET A 354 7.57 -9.91 -21.43
C MET A 354 9.02 -9.58 -21.80
N THR A 355 9.81 -10.58 -22.20
CA THR A 355 11.21 -10.39 -22.61
C THR A 355 11.28 -9.70 -23.98
N LEU A 356 10.43 -10.07 -24.93
CA LEU A 356 10.28 -9.38 -26.22
C LEU A 356 9.87 -7.92 -26.05
N ARG A 357 8.90 -7.65 -25.17
CA ARG A 357 8.50 -6.28 -24.85
C ARG A 357 9.64 -5.47 -24.25
N ASP A 358 10.38 -6.05 -23.30
CA ASP A 358 11.52 -5.37 -22.68
C ASP A 358 12.64 -5.12 -23.72
N PHE A 359 12.89 -6.07 -24.62
CA PHE A 359 13.82 -5.91 -25.74
C PHE A 359 13.43 -4.77 -26.67
N TYR A 360 12.15 -4.71 -27.07
CA TYR A 360 11.62 -3.62 -27.89
C TYR A 360 11.74 -2.25 -27.20
N LEU A 361 11.48 -2.18 -25.89
CA LEU A 361 11.57 -0.93 -25.14
C LEU A 361 13.01 -0.42 -25.01
N GLU A 362 13.99 -1.32 -24.82
CA GLU A 362 15.42 -0.95 -24.75
C GLU A 362 15.96 -0.44 -26.08
N HIS A 363 15.39 -0.88 -27.21
CA HIS A 363 15.85 -0.55 -28.55
C HIS A 363 14.82 0.24 -29.37
N LYS A 364 13.91 0.96 -28.70
CA LYS A 364 12.80 1.70 -29.35
C LYS A 364 13.27 2.78 -30.35
N GLY A 365 14.52 3.24 -30.22
CA GLY A 365 15.12 4.24 -31.12
C GLY A 365 15.80 3.66 -32.36
N GLU A 366 15.94 2.33 -32.45
CA GLU A 366 16.60 1.67 -33.56
C GLU A 366 15.66 1.52 -34.76
N THR A 367 16.19 1.71 -35.96
CA THR A 367 15.41 1.67 -37.21
C THR A 367 15.10 0.25 -37.67
N GLU A 368 15.94 -0.73 -37.32
CA GLU A 368 15.76 -2.14 -37.63
C GLU A 368 16.07 -3.01 -36.39
N LEU A 369 15.14 -3.89 -36.06
CA LEU A 369 15.25 -4.84 -34.96
C LEU A 369 15.16 -6.25 -35.53
N THR A 370 16.25 -6.99 -35.44
CA THR A 370 16.33 -8.37 -35.91
C THR A 370 16.68 -9.24 -34.71
N ILE A 371 15.92 -10.31 -34.51
CA ILE A 371 16.22 -11.32 -33.49
C ILE A 371 16.78 -12.53 -34.20
N GLU A 372 17.93 -13.02 -33.75
CA GLU A 372 18.55 -14.23 -34.27
C GLU A 372 18.01 -15.46 -33.53
N THR A 373 18.05 -15.41 -32.20
CA THR A 373 17.70 -16.55 -31.35
C THR A 373 16.90 -16.15 -30.12
N ILE A 374 15.98 -17.02 -29.71
CA ILE A 374 15.31 -16.98 -28.41
C ILE A 374 15.54 -18.33 -27.73
N SER A 375 16.14 -18.32 -26.54
CA SER A 375 16.39 -19.55 -25.77
C SER A 375 15.80 -19.49 -24.37
N ILE A 376 15.28 -20.63 -23.91
CA ILE A 376 14.83 -20.85 -22.53
C ILE A 376 15.82 -21.78 -21.85
N THR A 377 16.39 -21.33 -20.74
CA THR A 377 17.36 -22.11 -19.95
C THR A 377 16.98 -22.15 -18.48
N PRO A 378 17.16 -23.29 -17.79
CA PRO A 378 16.85 -23.42 -16.38
C PRO A 378 17.95 -22.77 -15.54
N ASP A 379 17.57 -22.12 -14.45
CA ASP A 379 18.49 -21.53 -13.49
C ASP A 379 18.57 -22.36 -12.20
N LEU A 380 17.42 -22.64 -11.60
CA LEU A 380 17.34 -23.23 -10.27
C LEU A 380 15.94 -23.80 -10.02
N PHE A 381 15.86 -25.04 -9.55
CA PHE A 381 14.63 -25.58 -8.99
C PHE A 381 14.69 -25.58 -7.46
N LYS A 382 13.93 -24.69 -6.83
CA LYS A 382 13.71 -24.70 -5.38
C LYS A 382 12.57 -25.67 -5.09
N HIS A 383 12.81 -26.67 -4.25
CA HIS A 383 11.87 -27.76 -4.01
C HIS A 383 11.69 -28.08 -2.52
N ASP A 384 10.57 -28.72 -2.21
CA ASP A 384 10.18 -29.22 -0.89
C ASP A 384 10.24 -30.76 -0.79
N VAL A 385 10.76 -31.44 -1.82
CA VAL A 385 10.98 -32.90 -1.82
C VAL A 385 12.06 -33.27 -0.80
N ASP A 386 11.67 -34.03 0.22
CA ASP A 386 12.52 -34.45 1.36
C ASP A 386 12.63 -35.99 1.39
N SER A 387 13.86 -36.50 1.26
CA SER A 387 14.20 -37.93 1.44
C SER A 387 15.19 -38.17 2.59
N GLY A 388 15.38 -37.17 3.47
CA GLY A 388 16.36 -37.20 4.55
C GLY A 388 17.59 -36.34 4.27
N ASP A 389 18.72 -36.68 4.91
CA ASP A 389 19.90 -35.81 4.97
C ASP A 389 20.80 -35.87 3.72
N ASP A 390 20.53 -36.76 2.74
CA ASP A 390 21.35 -36.87 1.52
C ASP A 390 20.93 -35.82 0.47
N ILE A 391 21.79 -34.81 0.30
CA ILE A 391 21.59 -33.70 -0.65
C ILE A 391 21.58 -34.20 -2.11
N ALA A 392 22.37 -35.21 -2.45
CA ALA A 392 22.46 -35.73 -3.81
C ALA A 392 21.20 -36.54 -4.16
N GLU A 393 20.73 -37.37 -3.24
CA GLU A 393 19.47 -38.11 -3.38
C GLU A 393 18.27 -37.15 -3.49
N ASN A 394 18.20 -36.15 -2.61
CA ASN A 394 17.18 -35.10 -2.66
C ASN A 394 17.16 -34.36 -4.01
N SER A 395 18.35 -34.06 -4.55
CA SER A 395 18.47 -33.37 -5.85
C SER A 395 17.99 -34.25 -7.00
N GLU A 396 18.30 -35.54 -6.98
CA GLU A 396 17.86 -36.49 -8.00
C GLU A 396 16.34 -36.72 -7.96
N LEU A 397 15.77 -36.86 -6.76
CA LEU A 397 14.31 -36.95 -6.59
C LEU A 397 13.61 -35.68 -7.04
N ALA A 398 14.19 -34.50 -6.77
CA ALA A 398 13.67 -33.22 -7.24
C ALA A 398 13.68 -33.13 -8.77
N ARG A 399 14.74 -33.60 -9.45
CA ARG A 399 14.77 -33.66 -10.92
C ARG A 399 13.69 -34.59 -11.47
N ARG A 400 13.54 -35.79 -10.90
CA ARG A 400 12.47 -36.72 -11.30
C ARG A 400 11.08 -36.12 -11.09
N TYR A 401 10.88 -35.42 -9.97
CA TYR A 401 9.63 -34.70 -9.72
C TYR A 401 9.38 -33.59 -10.75
N LEU A 402 10.41 -32.83 -11.12
CA LEU A 402 10.34 -31.83 -12.16
C LEU A 402 10.01 -32.45 -13.53
N THR A 403 10.63 -33.57 -13.88
CA THR A 403 10.29 -34.33 -15.10
C THR A 403 8.82 -34.74 -15.12
N ARG A 404 8.23 -35.15 -13.99
CA ARG A 404 6.80 -35.49 -13.93
C ARG A 404 5.90 -34.27 -14.10
N LEU A 405 6.34 -33.09 -13.65
CA LEU A 405 5.58 -31.85 -13.76
C LEU A 405 5.53 -31.32 -15.20
N ILE A 406 6.67 -31.32 -15.89
CA ILE A 406 6.83 -30.63 -17.19
C ILE A 406 7.51 -31.46 -18.27
N GLY A 407 7.68 -32.77 -18.08
CA GLY A 407 8.26 -33.66 -19.09
C GLY A 407 7.51 -33.56 -20.41
N GLY A 408 8.26 -33.34 -21.49
CA GLY A 408 7.74 -33.08 -22.84
C GLY A 408 7.41 -31.62 -23.16
N ILE A 409 7.53 -30.69 -22.20
CA ILE A 409 7.26 -29.25 -22.44
C ILE A 409 8.24 -28.65 -23.47
N ASP A 410 9.52 -28.99 -23.36
CA ASP A 410 10.59 -28.44 -24.21
C ASP A 410 10.35 -28.75 -25.70
N PRO A 411 10.16 -30.02 -26.12
CA PRO A 411 9.83 -30.31 -27.52
C PRO A 411 8.46 -29.76 -27.91
N PHE A 412 7.48 -29.75 -27.00
CA PHE A 412 6.15 -29.21 -27.30
C PHE A 412 6.21 -27.74 -27.71
N ILE A 413 6.86 -26.91 -26.90
CA ILE A 413 6.94 -25.47 -27.17
C ILE A 413 7.79 -25.20 -28.41
N SER A 414 8.93 -25.89 -28.55
CA SER A 414 9.80 -25.72 -29.71
C SER A 414 9.13 -26.09 -31.04
N GLN A 415 8.16 -27.01 -31.05
CA GLN A 415 7.41 -27.37 -32.26
C GLN A 415 6.27 -26.40 -32.60
N HIS A 416 5.74 -25.67 -31.61
CA HIS A 416 4.52 -24.85 -31.78
C HIS A 416 4.80 -23.35 -31.79
N ILE A 417 5.96 -22.90 -31.31
CA ILE A 417 6.38 -21.51 -31.44
C ILE A 417 6.96 -21.30 -32.83
N ASN A 418 6.27 -20.48 -33.62
CA ASN A 418 6.75 -20.00 -34.91
C ASN A 418 6.82 -18.47 -34.84
N LEU A 419 8.04 -17.94 -34.87
CA LEU A 419 8.34 -16.52 -34.77
C LEU A 419 9.18 -16.10 -35.97
N SER A 420 8.87 -14.95 -36.53
CA SER A 420 9.61 -14.38 -37.65
C SER A 420 9.83 -12.89 -37.41
N ASN A 421 10.97 -12.39 -37.90
CA ASN A 421 11.25 -10.96 -37.93
C ASN A 421 10.35 -10.26 -38.96
N ALA A 422 10.33 -8.92 -38.93
CA ALA A 422 9.52 -8.11 -39.84
C ALA A 422 9.91 -8.28 -41.32
N ASP A 423 11.15 -8.70 -41.60
CA ASP A 423 11.66 -9.01 -42.94
C ASP A 423 11.33 -10.44 -43.41
N GLY A 424 10.65 -11.24 -42.57
CA GLY A 424 10.29 -12.62 -42.85
C GLY A 424 11.40 -13.64 -42.55
N SER A 425 12.54 -13.23 -42.00
CA SER A 425 13.55 -14.16 -41.51
C SER A 425 13.04 -14.93 -40.29
N GLU A 426 13.32 -16.23 -40.23
CA GLU A 426 12.91 -17.11 -39.14
C GLU A 426 13.77 -16.87 -37.89
N ILE A 427 13.15 -16.83 -36.72
CA ILE A 427 13.83 -16.71 -35.44
C ILE A 427 14.08 -18.11 -34.88
N GLU A 428 15.34 -18.46 -34.63
CA GLU A 428 15.67 -19.76 -34.04
C GLU A 428 15.21 -19.83 -32.58
N PHE A 429 14.41 -20.84 -32.24
CA PHE A 429 13.88 -21.03 -30.89
C PHE A 429 14.41 -22.32 -30.27
N SER A 430 14.84 -22.25 -29.01
CA SER A 430 15.26 -23.43 -28.23
C SER A 430 14.77 -23.38 -26.79
N SER A 431 14.50 -24.56 -26.21
CA SER A 431 14.09 -24.72 -24.82
C SER A 431 14.77 -25.93 -24.21
N ASP A 432 15.40 -25.77 -23.03
CA ASP A 432 16.10 -26.84 -22.29
C ASP A 432 15.76 -26.81 -20.79
N LEU A 433 14.49 -26.59 -20.41
CA LEU A 433 14.07 -26.45 -19.01
C LEU A 433 14.37 -27.68 -18.15
N LEU A 434 14.37 -28.87 -18.76
CA LEU A 434 14.69 -30.14 -18.10
C LEU A 434 16.17 -30.54 -18.21
N SER A 435 17.06 -29.56 -18.42
CA SER A 435 18.51 -29.80 -18.48
C SER A 435 19.00 -30.65 -17.29
N PRO A 436 19.76 -31.74 -17.52
CA PRO A 436 20.34 -32.55 -16.44
C PRO A 436 21.24 -31.75 -15.50
N ALA A 437 21.77 -30.61 -15.98
CA ALA A 437 22.63 -29.71 -15.26
C ALA A 437 21.88 -28.74 -14.30
N ILE A 438 20.54 -28.78 -14.26
CA ILE A 438 19.77 -27.89 -13.39
C ILE A 438 20.16 -28.07 -11.91
N ASN A 439 20.38 -26.95 -11.24
CA ASN A 439 20.63 -26.93 -9.80
C ASN A 439 19.30 -27.13 -9.05
N CYS A 440 19.25 -28.11 -8.15
CA CYS A 440 18.11 -28.37 -7.28
C CYS A 440 18.48 -27.98 -5.84
N ARG A 441 17.70 -27.07 -5.25
CA ARG A 441 17.93 -26.61 -3.87
C ARG A 441 16.71 -26.92 -3.01
N TYR A 442 16.92 -27.78 -2.02
CA TYR A 442 15.92 -28.06 -0.99
C TYR A 442 15.61 -26.81 -0.16
N SER A 443 14.33 -26.58 0.11
CA SER A 443 13.85 -25.57 1.03
C SER A 443 12.54 -26.00 1.69
N LYS A 444 12.60 -26.31 2.98
CA LYS A 444 11.45 -26.78 3.76
C LYS A 444 10.34 -25.74 3.95
N SER A 445 10.72 -24.47 4.04
CA SER A 445 9.81 -23.37 4.43
C SER A 445 9.49 -22.40 3.29
N ALA A 446 10.17 -22.51 2.15
CA ALA A 446 9.91 -21.65 1.00
C ALA A 446 8.98 -22.36 0.02
N GLU A 447 8.07 -21.58 -0.58
CA GLU A 447 7.28 -22.05 -1.70
C GLU A 447 8.21 -22.57 -2.83
N PRO A 448 7.97 -23.78 -3.36
CA PRO A 448 8.71 -24.29 -4.51
C PRO A 448 8.60 -23.40 -5.74
N VAL A 449 9.71 -23.23 -6.45
CA VAL A 449 9.80 -22.37 -7.64
C VAL A 449 10.78 -22.98 -8.64
N LEU A 450 10.36 -23.08 -9.91
CA LEU A 450 11.27 -23.31 -11.02
C LEU A 450 11.72 -21.96 -11.58
N GLU A 451 12.99 -21.59 -11.35
CA GLU A 451 13.62 -20.40 -11.92
C GLU A 451 14.24 -20.73 -13.27
N PHE A 452 14.02 -19.86 -14.25
CA PHE A 452 14.53 -19.99 -15.61
C PHE A 452 14.78 -18.62 -16.24
N SER A 453 15.58 -18.61 -17.29
CA SER A 453 15.95 -17.43 -18.05
C SER A 453 15.44 -17.51 -19.48
N ILE A 454 14.96 -16.37 -19.99
CA ILE A 454 14.79 -16.13 -21.43
C ILE A 454 15.98 -15.30 -21.89
N VAL A 455 16.66 -15.74 -22.95
CA VAL A 455 17.75 -15.00 -23.58
C VAL A 455 17.37 -14.71 -25.02
N ILE A 456 17.39 -13.43 -25.39
CA ILE A 456 17.21 -12.96 -26.77
C ILE A 456 18.59 -12.54 -27.29
N SER A 457 19.04 -13.18 -28.36
CA SER A 457 20.26 -12.77 -29.08
C SER A 457 19.87 -12.07 -30.38
N SER A 458 20.58 -11.00 -30.69
CA SER A 458 20.38 -10.15 -31.87
C SER A 458 21.72 -9.55 -32.28
N GLN A 459 21.71 -8.59 -33.21
CA GLN A 459 22.88 -7.76 -33.51
C GLN A 459 23.38 -6.92 -32.31
N PHE A 460 22.61 -6.86 -31.22
CA PHE A 460 22.94 -6.15 -29.99
C PHE A 460 23.45 -7.10 -28.90
N ASN A 461 23.78 -6.55 -27.74
CA ASN A 461 24.14 -7.37 -26.58
C ASN A 461 22.96 -8.28 -26.18
N PRO A 462 23.20 -9.58 -25.87
CA PRO A 462 22.14 -10.50 -25.50
C PRO A 462 21.31 -10.01 -24.32
N LEU A 463 19.99 -9.95 -24.50
CA LEU A 463 19.08 -9.57 -23.44
C LEU A 463 18.67 -10.81 -22.64
N ARG A 464 19.09 -10.84 -21.38
CA ARG A 464 18.65 -11.88 -20.43
C ARG A 464 17.57 -11.36 -19.49
N ARG A 465 16.57 -12.20 -19.22
CA ARG A 465 15.55 -11.96 -18.19
C ARG A 465 15.24 -13.22 -17.41
N LYS A 466 15.25 -13.09 -16.08
CA LYS A 466 14.97 -14.18 -15.13
C LYS A 466 13.52 -14.19 -14.66
N PHE A 467 12.94 -15.38 -14.67
CA PHE A 467 11.57 -15.65 -14.24
C PHE A 467 11.54 -16.82 -13.25
N GLY A 468 10.44 -16.92 -12.50
CA GLY A 468 10.22 -18.02 -11.57
C GLY A 468 8.77 -18.49 -11.63
N TRP A 469 8.55 -19.76 -12.01
CA TRP A 469 7.23 -20.38 -11.97
C TRP A 469 6.91 -20.84 -10.55
N ARG A 470 5.87 -20.24 -9.95
CA ARG A 470 5.45 -20.55 -8.58
C ARG A 470 4.68 -21.87 -8.54
N LEU A 471 5.08 -22.75 -7.62
CA LEU A 471 4.52 -24.09 -7.45
C LEU A 471 4.02 -24.30 -6.00
N PRO A 472 3.02 -23.52 -5.53
CA PRO A 472 2.42 -23.73 -4.21
C PRO A 472 1.84 -25.14 -4.09
N GLU A 473 1.66 -25.66 -2.87
CA GLU A 473 1.21 -27.05 -2.65
C GLU A 473 -0.10 -27.41 -3.36
N HIS A 474 -1.03 -26.46 -3.44
CA HIS A 474 -2.32 -26.63 -4.11
C HIS A 474 -2.26 -26.34 -5.63
N HIS A 475 -1.07 -26.21 -6.22
CA HIS A 475 -0.92 -25.94 -7.65
C HIS A 475 -1.45 -27.11 -8.50
N MET A 476 -2.29 -26.84 -9.51
CA MET A 476 -2.95 -27.89 -10.32
C MET A 476 -1.98 -28.96 -10.83
N TYR A 477 -0.84 -28.57 -11.40
CA TYR A 477 0.14 -29.54 -11.91
C TYR A 477 0.77 -30.41 -10.82
N ARG A 478 0.93 -29.91 -9.59
CA ARG A 478 1.40 -30.73 -8.47
C ARG A 478 0.33 -31.74 -8.08
N LEU A 479 -0.93 -31.30 -7.99
CA LEU A 479 -2.06 -32.18 -7.72
C LEU A 479 -2.23 -33.24 -8.80
N SER A 480 -2.05 -32.89 -10.08
CA SER A 480 -2.11 -33.84 -11.19
C SER A 480 -1.02 -34.92 -11.10
N VAL A 481 0.21 -34.56 -10.72
CA VAL A 481 1.29 -35.54 -10.50
C VAL A 481 0.91 -36.50 -9.37
N ASP A 482 0.39 -35.99 -8.26
CA ASP A 482 -0.04 -36.83 -7.14
C ASP A 482 -1.19 -37.77 -7.53
N LEU A 483 -2.18 -37.27 -8.30
CA LEU A 483 -3.30 -38.06 -8.81
C LEU A 483 -2.84 -39.14 -9.79
N LEU A 484 -1.90 -38.85 -10.67
CA LEU A 484 -1.34 -39.82 -11.62
C LEU A 484 -0.55 -40.93 -10.92
N HIS A 485 0.27 -40.58 -9.93
CA HIS A 485 0.98 -41.58 -9.12
C HIS A 485 0.02 -42.46 -8.33
N ARG A 486 -1.01 -41.86 -7.76
CA ARG A 486 -2.07 -42.59 -7.07
C ARG A 486 -2.81 -43.54 -8.01
N ALA A 487 -3.20 -43.06 -9.20
CA ALA A 487 -3.84 -43.86 -10.22
C ALA A 487 -2.97 -45.04 -10.65
N LYS A 488 -1.69 -44.80 -10.98
CA LYS A 488 -0.72 -45.84 -11.33
C LYS A 488 -0.60 -46.89 -10.24
N SER A 489 -0.44 -46.47 -8.98
CA SER A 489 -0.30 -47.38 -7.84
C SER A 489 -1.54 -48.24 -7.65
N ALA A 490 -2.72 -47.63 -7.70
CA ALA A 490 -3.98 -48.35 -7.52
C ALA A 490 -4.28 -49.31 -8.69
N ILE A 491 -3.96 -48.95 -9.93
CA ILE A 491 -4.08 -49.83 -11.09
C ILE A 491 -3.11 -51.03 -11.00
N TRP A 492 -1.91 -50.81 -10.44
CA TRP A 492 -0.92 -51.87 -10.24
C TRP A 492 -1.42 -52.96 -9.28
N GLU A 493 -2.20 -52.59 -8.26
CA GLU A 493 -2.76 -53.52 -7.28
C GLU A 493 -3.88 -54.41 -7.83
N LEU A 494 -4.44 -54.11 -9.00
CA LEU A 494 -5.48 -54.92 -9.63
C LEU A 494 -4.92 -56.23 -10.20
N THR A 495 -5.59 -57.34 -9.89
CA THR A 495 -5.20 -58.69 -10.36
C THR A 495 -5.71 -59.04 -11.77
N GLY A 496 -6.63 -58.25 -12.34
CA GLY A 496 -7.21 -58.48 -13.66
C GLY A 496 -6.28 -58.04 -14.80
N ILE A 497 -6.31 -58.77 -15.92
CA ILE A 497 -5.53 -58.45 -17.13
C ILE A 497 -5.98 -57.11 -17.74
N HIS A 498 -7.30 -56.91 -17.87
CA HIS A 498 -7.85 -55.65 -18.37
C HIS A 498 -8.33 -54.79 -17.21
N LYS A 499 -7.84 -53.55 -17.16
CA LYS A 499 -8.02 -52.62 -16.05
C LYS A 499 -8.69 -51.35 -16.56
N LEU A 500 -9.99 -51.22 -16.33
CA LEU A 500 -10.75 -50.03 -16.67
C LEU A 500 -11.25 -49.37 -15.37
N PRO A 501 -10.50 -48.41 -14.83
CA PRO A 501 -10.76 -47.89 -13.50
C PRO A 501 -11.88 -46.83 -13.52
N VAL A 502 -12.76 -46.91 -12.51
CA VAL A 502 -13.57 -45.78 -12.03
C VAL A 502 -12.96 -45.32 -10.73
N TYR A 503 -12.51 -44.07 -10.70
CA TYR A 503 -11.88 -43.49 -9.51
C TYR A 503 -12.92 -42.90 -8.56
N HIS A 504 -12.65 -43.06 -7.28
CA HIS A 504 -13.43 -42.46 -6.20
C HIS A 504 -12.59 -41.38 -5.54
N ILE A 505 -13.24 -40.28 -5.16
CA ILE A 505 -12.61 -39.19 -4.44
C ILE A 505 -13.51 -38.73 -3.29
N SER A 506 -12.91 -38.59 -2.11
CA SER A 506 -13.58 -37.98 -0.95
C SER A 506 -13.85 -36.49 -1.19
N TYR A 507 -14.81 -35.97 -0.45
CA TYR A 507 -15.22 -34.56 -0.50
C TYR A 507 -15.80 -34.11 -1.86
N TYR A 508 -16.52 -35.02 -2.54
CA TYR A 508 -17.14 -34.75 -3.84
C TYR A 508 -18.19 -33.62 -3.76
N GLU A 509 -18.99 -33.56 -2.69
CA GLU A 509 -19.99 -32.50 -2.52
C GLU A 509 -19.33 -31.12 -2.35
N GLU A 510 -18.23 -31.05 -1.59
CA GLU A 510 -17.45 -29.84 -1.37
C GLU A 510 -16.76 -29.37 -2.66
N LEU A 511 -16.27 -30.30 -3.49
CA LEU A 511 -15.76 -29.98 -4.83
C LEU A 511 -16.84 -29.39 -5.74
N LEU A 512 -18.09 -29.87 -5.66
CA LEU A 512 -19.21 -29.33 -6.44
C LEU A 512 -19.70 -27.98 -5.93
N GLN A 513 -19.55 -27.70 -4.63
CA GLN A 513 -19.98 -26.45 -4.00
C GLN A 513 -18.93 -25.33 -4.10
N ALA A 514 -17.67 -25.66 -4.33
CA ALA A 514 -16.59 -24.68 -4.47
C ALA A 514 -16.84 -23.74 -5.67
N THR A 515 -16.72 -22.43 -5.42
CA THR A 515 -17.07 -21.40 -6.42
C THR A 515 -15.85 -20.76 -7.09
N ALA A 516 -14.65 -21.05 -6.57
CA ALA A 516 -13.39 -20.50 -7.08
C ALA A 516 -12.35 -21.60 -7.31
N ASP A 517 -11.53 -21.46 -8.35
CA ASP A 517 -10.49 -22.43 -8.72
C ASP A 517 -9.48 -22.71 -7.60
N GLU A 518 -9.19 -21.73 -6.75
CA GLU A 518 -8.28 -21.91 -5.62
C GLU A 518 -8.92 -22.76 -4.52
N GLU A 519 -10.22 -22.59 -4.28
CA GLU A 519 -10.98 -23.40 -3.33
C GLU A 519 -11.07 -24.85 -3.80
N ILE A 520 -11.40 -25.08 -5.08
CA ILE A 520 -11.39 -26.42 -5.71
C ILE A 520 -10.04 -27.11 -5.49
N ARG A 521 -8.94 -26.40 -5.77
CA ARG A 521 -7.57 -26.90 -5.58
C ARG A 521 -7.24 -27.27 -4.14
N ARG A 522 -7.71 -26.47 -3.18
CA ARG A 522 -7.48 -26.73 -1.75
C ARG A 522 -8.30 -27.92 -1.27
N VAL A 523 -9.57 -28.03 -1.65
CA VAL A 523 -10.42 -29.20 -1.36
C VAL A 523 -9.79 -30.45 -1.97
N LEU A 524 -9.37 -30.40 -3.24
CA LEU A 524 -8.70 -31.51 -3.92
C LEU A 524 -7.40 -31.94 -3.21
N LEU A 525 -6.58 -30.99 -2.77
CA LEU A 525 -5.38 -31.27 -1.97
C LEU A 525 -5.73 -31.98 -0.66
N HIS A 526 -6.81 -31.56 0.02
CA HIS A 526 -7.30 -32.22 1.23
C HIS A 526 -7.77 -33.64 0.94
N SER A 527 -8.56 -33.87 -0.12
CA SER A 527 -8.98 -35.21 -0.55
C SER A 527 -7.79 -36.13 -0.81
N ILE A 528 -6.76 -35.64 -1.52
CA ILE A 528 -5.55 -36.42 -1.81
C ILE A 528 -4.79 -36.78 -0.53
N ARG A 529 -4.73 -35.88 0.45
CA ARG A 529 -4.00 -36.10 1.72
C ARG A 529 -4.73 -37.06 2.65
N ASP A 530 -6.04 -36.90 2.80
CA ASP A 530 -6.86 -37.70 3.71
C ASP A 530 -6.95 -39.17 3.26
N GLU A 531 -6.93 -39.38 1.94
CA GLU A 531 -7.03 -40.72 1.35
C GLU A 531 -5.69 -41.44 1.14
N ARG A 532 -4.57 -40.89 1.65
CA ARG A 532 -3.23 -41.53 1.50
C ARG A 532 -3.19 -42.97 2.03
N ASP A 533 -4.03 -43.30 3.01
CA ASP A 533 -4.09 -44.61 3.66
C ASP A 533 -5.32 -45.46 3.23
N ASN A 534 -6.20 -44.94 2.37
CA ASN A 534 -7.46 -45.61 2.03
C ASN A 534 -7.32 -46.44 0.73
N ARG A 535 -7.55 -47.76 0.82
CA ARG A 535 -7.37 -48.72 -0.29
C ARG A 535 -8.53 -48.75 -1.31
N LYS A 536 -9.63 -48.04 -1.08
CA LYS A 536 -10.80 -48.03 -1.98
C LYS A 536 -10.79 -46.87 -2.98
N VAL A 537 -9.64 -46.66 -3.62
CA VAL A 537 -9.44 -45.53 -4.56
C VAL A 537 -10.10 -45.76 -5.91
N LEU A 538 -10.27 -47.01 -6.31
CA LEU A 538 -10.84 -47.35 -7.62
C LEU A 538 -11.68 -48.61 -7.60
N THR A 539 -12.54 -48.72 -8.60
CA THR A 539 -13.26 -49.95 -8.99
C THR A 539 -12.88 -50.32 -10.42
N ASN A 540 -12.50 -51.57 -10.67
CA ASN A 540 -12.28 -52.06 -12.04
C ASN A 540 -13.60 -52.51 -12.67
N LEU A 541 -14.06 -51.82 -13.71
CA LEU A 541 -15.29 -52.16 -14.43
C LEU A 541 -15.22 -53.49 -15.19
N LEU A 542 -14.02 -53.95 -15.55
CA LEU A 542 -13.82 -55.20 -16.30
C LEU A 542 -13.49 -56.39 -15.37
N SER A 543 -14.06 -56.40 -14.17
CA SER A 543 -13.86 -57.45 -13.16
C SER A 543 -15.18 -58.09 -12.72
N GLY A 544 -15.11 -59.26 -12.08
CA GLY A 544 -16.29 -59.95 -11.54
C GLY A 544 -17.29 -60.36 -12.62
N GLU A 545 -18.58 -60.13 -12.35
CA GLU A 545 -19.71 -60.50 -13.24
C GLU A 545 -19.64 -59.79 -14.61
N TRP A 546 -19.11 -58.57 -14.65
CA TRP A 546 -19.00 -57.75 -15.86
C TRP A 546 -17.97 -58.31 -16.85
N ALA A 547 -16.99 -59.07 -16.37
CA ALA A 547 -16.03 -59.76 -17.25
C ALA A 547 -16.64 -60.98 -17.96
N GLN A 548 -17.77 -61.50 -17.46
CA GLN A 548 -18.46 -62.69 -17.95
C GLN A 548 -19.68 -62.37 -18.81
N GLU A 549 -20.10 -61.11 -18.83
CA GLU A 549 -21.23 -60.65 -19.62
C GLU A 549 -20.87 -60.57 -21.12
N ASN A 550 -21.76 -61.07 -21.98
CA ASN A 550 -21.52 -61.16 -23.41
C ASN A 550 -21.85 -59.81 -24.09
N ASP A 551 -21.08 -58.77 -23.77
CA ASP A 551 -21.26 -57.40 -24.25
C ASP A 551 -20.59 -57.19 -25.63
N PRO A 552 -21.32 -56.73 -26.66
CA PRO A 552 -20.76 -56.34 -27.97
C PRO A 552 -19.60 -55.32 -27.92
N LEU A 553 -19.47 -54.53 -26.85
CA LEU A 553 -18.42 -53.54 -26.64
C LEU A 553 -17.19 -54.08 -25.91
N SER A 554 -17.23 -55.32 -25.41
CA SER A 554 -16.18 -55.90 -24.57
C SER A 554 -14.78 -55.82 -25.20
N SER A 555 -14.66 -56.10 -26.49
CA SER A 555 -13.37 -56.01 -27.21
C SER A 555 -12.80 -54.58 -27.24
N LYS A 556 -13.65 -53.58 -27.52
CA LYS A 556 -13.25 -52.17 -27.54
C LYS A 556 -12.89 -51.65 -26.15
N LEU A 557 -13.63 -52.06 -25.11
CA LEU A 557 -13.36 -51.68 -23.73
C LEU A 557 -12.04 -52.27 -23.23
N LYS A 558 -11.70 -53.51 -23.63
CA LYS A 558 -10.40 -54.13 -23.33
C LYS A 558 -9.25 -53.38 -23.98
N THR A 559 -9.37 -53.00 -25.25
CA THR A 559 -8.37 -52.15 -25.93
C THR A 559 -8.23 -50.79 -25.26
N LEU A 560 -9.34 -50.16 -24.85
CA LEU A 560 -9.30 -48.91 -24.11
C LEU A 560 -8.57 -49.08 -22.77
N ALA A 561 -8.86 -50.15 -22.03
CA ALA A 561 -8.21 -50.44 -20.76
C ALA A 561 -6.69 -50.59 -20.91
N GLU A 562 -6.21 -51.31 -21.93
CA GLU A 562 -4.78 -51.47 -22.22
C GLU A 562 -4.08 -50.15 -22.57
N LYS A 563 -4.73 -49.33 -23.41
CA LYS A 563 -4.22 -48.01 -23.77
C LYS A 563 -4.20 -47.06 -22.57
N TYR A 564 -5.23 -47.13 -21.73
CA TYR A 564 -5.36 -46.29 -20.55
C TYR A 564 -4.33 -46.65 -19.46
N ASP A 565 -4.09 -47.95 -19.21
CA ASP A 565 -3.05 -48.41 -18.27
C ASP A 565 -1.67 -47.90 -18.70
N THR A 566 -1.33 -48.09 -19.99
CA THR A 566 -0.09 -47.55 -20.59
C THR A 566 -0.01 -46.03 -20.43
N PHE A 567 -1.09 -45.31 -20.76
CA PHE A 567 -1.14 -43.85 -20.63
C PHE A 567 -0.90 -43.38 -19.19
N ILE A 568 -1.54 -44.00 -18.19
CA ILE A 568 -1.35 -43.62 -16.79
C ILE A 568 0.06 -43.93 -16.32
N GLY A 569 0.62 -45.08 -16.70
CA GLY A 569 2.00 -45.45 -16.42
C GLY A 569 2.99 -44.40 -16.95
N ASP A 570 2.88 -44.09 -18.23
CA ASP A 570 3.76 -43.13 -18.91
C ASP A 570 3.59 -41.72 -18.35
N ALA A 571 2.34 -41.26 -18.11
CA ALA A 571 2.06 -39.91 -17.63
C ALA A 571 2.53 -39.72 -16.18
N ALA A 572 2.42 -40.74 -15.34
CA ALA A 572 2.92 -40.70 -13.97
C ALA A 572 4.46 -40.64 -13.91
N ASP A 573 5.16 -41.30 -14.83
CA ASP A 573 6.63 -41.36 -14.82
C ASP A 573 7.28 -40.19 -15.56
N ASN A 574 6.73 -39.83 -16.71
CA ASN A 574 7.37 -38.90 -17.66
C ASN A 574 6.61 -37.57 -17.81
N GLY A 575 5.44 -37.42 -17.20
CA GLY A 575 4.61 -36.22 -17.29
C GLY A 575 3.64 -36.22 -18.48
N ILE A 576 2.57 -35.44 -18.36
CA ILE A 576 1.43 -35.46 -19.31
C ILE A 576 1.83 -35.03 -20.72
N PHE A 577 2.68 -34.01 -20.88
CA PHE A 577 3.07 -33.53 -22.22
C PHE A 577 3.88 -34.60 -22.95
N ALA A 578 4.84 -35.22 -22.29
CA ALA A 578 5.62 -36.32 -22.86
C ALA A 578 4.71 -37.46 -23.32
N THR A 579 3.72 -37.85 -22.51
CA THR A 579 2.82 -38.95 -22.85
C THR A 579 1.87 -38.60 -24.00
N LEU A 580 1.18 -37.46 -23.94
CA LEU A 580 0.22 -37.07 -24.98
C LEU A 580 0.87 -36.82 -26.35
N LEU A 581 2.15 -36.43 -26.36
CA LEU A 581 2.86 -36.01 -27.56
C LEU A 581 3.92 -37.03 -28.01
N SER A 582 4.02 -38.17 -27.31
CA SER A 582 4.90 -39.25 -27.74
C SER A 582 4.42 -39.83 -29.07
N PRO A 583 5.30 -40.01 -30.07
CA PRO A 583 4.93 -40.55 -31.39
C PRO A 583 4.43 -42.00 -31.36
N SER A 584 4.44 -42.66 -30.19
CA SER A 584 3.99 -44.02 -29.95
C SER A 584 2.48 -44.17 -29.65
N LEU A 585 1.70 -43.08 -29.59
CA LEU A 585 0.23 -43.15 -29.57
C LEU A 585 -0.34 -43.02 -30.98
N PRO A 586 -0.66 -44.13 -31.68
CA PRO A 586 -1.39 -44.06 -32.94
C PRO A 586 -2.82 -43.60 -32.65
N GLY A 587 -3.08 -42.33 -32.94
CA GLY A 587 -4.38 -41.72 -32.72
C GLY A 587 -4.42 -40.24 -33.06
N GLN A 588 -4.14 -39.88 -34.32
CA GLN A 588 -4.93 -38.81 -34.92
C GLN A 588 -6.39 -39.31 -34.86
N ILE A 589 -7.20 -38.67 -34.01
CA ILE A 589 -8.66 -38.76 -34.07
C ILE A 589 -9.13 -37.72 -35.07
#